data_AF-A0A4R6A4Z3-F1
#
_entry.id   AF-A0A4R6A4Z3-F1
#
_cell.length_a   1.000
_cell.length_b   1.000
_cell.length_c   1.000
_cell.angle_alpha   90.00
_cell.angle_beta   90.00
_cell.angle_gamma   90.00
#
_symmetry.space_group_name_H-M   'P 1'
#
loop_
_entity.id
_entity.type
_entity.pdbx_description
1 polymer ?
#
loop_
_entity_poly.entity_id
_entity_poly.type
_entity_poly.pdbx_seq_one_letter_code
_entity_poly.pdbx_strand_id
1 'polypeptide(L)'
;MTMKRPKIKRRDIYAGVIALVGTGAVVGAVAFTALSFGAFNVSATYPHPKPVHWMLHYVFKRTVAVRSSEEPPEDLMAEGRRLLGTQHYANACAKCHGGPGLGQNPQALSMRPRPQHLASVVDQFSDSELHWILKNGVRYSAMPSWPAEDRDDEIWNVVAFLRELPELSTEEYVSRLQWPEGEDLPMMPYGERGPLIETDMPPKAPPLDEYLYASPATEWRDFAIQGHPVQRCAACHGVDGSGSATNGYAPNLTALDAPYIETALEEYAAAERESGIMQIVASNLSATQRTELAAYFANLPDKKAPKAGQPADLVPVGEEIALNGVPERAIPACTTCHQQGRSELVDGLAVPNLAGQSPIYIREQLELFAKGGRRFQALWNPMHYVGGALEEREMIALGAYFSSLEPDTALPQPTLALADVEAGQQVVINVCSKCHQASGRGSDGGDVPNISLQNETYISHQLWKFRNDIRPNSRMSETTKLLSAEELRDAAAYFGSLEPLDRDETVDATLVAQGDEIVRNGIPERNVPSCLTCHAESSVRDVPIIARLHGQTFEYLDSRLEQFAGDTGDGLYGLSPMHRIASRMDDGERAAAAAWFAAQDPLPKD
;
A
#
# COMPACT_ATOMS: atom_id res chain seq x y z
N MET A 1 60.13 8.59 46.57
CA MET A 1 59.84 7.16 46.83
C MET A 1 59.16 6.59 45.60
N THR A 2 59.90 5.92 44.72
CA THR A 2 59.38 5.35 43.46
C THR A 2 58.67 4.03 43.76
N MET A 3 57.33 4.02 43.74
CA MET A 3 56.53 2.81 43.86
C MET A 3 56.77 1.91 42.62
N LYS A 4 57.46 0.79 42.82
CA LYS A 4 57.57 -0.29 41.83
C LYS A 4 56.16 -0.83 41.55
N ARG A 5 55.65 -0.67 40.32
CA ARG A 5 54.46 -1.40 39.86
C ARG A 5 54.72 -2.91 39.94
N PRO A 6 53.80 -3.70 40.51
CA PRO A 6 53.99 -5.14 40.65
C PRO A 6 54.03 -5.78 39.26
N LYS A 7 55.09 -6.55 38.97
CA LYS A 7 55.17 -7.37 37.76
C LYS A 7 54.20 -8.55 37.92
N ILE A 8 53.02 -8.45 37.32
CA ILE A 8 52.08 -9.58 37.21
C ILE A 8 52.82 -10.68 36.43
N LYS A 9 53.08 -11.82 37.07
CA LYS A 9 53.80 -12.93 36.43
C LYS A 9 52.82 -13.62 35.48
N ARG A 10 53.27 -14.05 34.30
CA ARG A 10 52.43 -14.82 33.33
C ARG A 10 51.67 -15.97 33.99
N ARG A 11 52.28 -16.62 35.00
CA ARG A 11 51.66 -17.68 35.81
C ARG A 11 50.39 -17.25 36.54
N ASP A 12 50.33 -15.99 37.00
CA ASP A 12 49.16 -15.46 37.73
C ASP A 12 48.01 -15.14 36.76
N ILE A 13 48.32 -14.76 35.51
CA ILE A 13 47.34 -14.61 34.43
C ILE A 13 46.81 -15.99 34.01
N TYR A 14 47.69 -16.99 33.82
CA TYR A 14 47.27 -18.35 33.49
C TYR A 14 46.44 -19.00 34.61
N ALA A 15 46.81 -18.80 35.87
CA ALA A 15 46.03 -19.25 37.02
C ALA A 15 44.65 -18.56 37.08
N GLY A 16 44.59 -17.26 36.78
CA GLY A 16 43.33 -16.52 36.66
C GLY A 16 42.43 -17.04 35.54
N VAL A 17 42.99 -17.33 34.35
CA VAL A 17 42.25 -17.89 33.21
C VAL A 17 41.77 -19.31 33.51
N ILE A 18 42.60 -20.18 34.09
CA ILE A 18 42.23 -21.54 34.47
C ILE A 18 41.13 -21.53 35.54
N ALA A 19 41.22 -20.64 36.54
CA ALA A 19 40.18 -20.48 37.54
C ALA A 19 38.87 -20.01 36.93
N LEU A 20 38.91 -19.10 35.95
CA LEU A 20 37.72 -18.57 35.28
C LEU A 20 37.07 -19.62 34.36
N VAL A 21 37.87 -20.39 33.60
CA VAL A 21 37.39 -21.52 32.79
C VAL A 21 36.85 -22.64 33.67
N GLY A 22 37.53 -23.00 34.77
CA GLY A 22 37.07 -24.00 35.72
C GLY A 22 35.78 -23.60 36.41
N THR A 23 35.66 -22.33 36.82
CA THR A 23 34.41 -21.79 37.40
C THR A 23 33.29 -21.79 36.36
N GLY A 24 33.57 -21.39 35.12
CA GLY A 24 32.60 -21.44 34.02
C GLY A 24 32.11 -22.86 33.72
N ALA A 25 33.00 -23.85 33.72
CA ALA A 25 32.65 -25.25 33.52
C ALA A 25 31.79 -25.82 34.66
N VAL A 26 32.09 -25.47 35.92
CA VAL A 26 31.28 -25.88 37.07
C VAL A 26 29.90 -25.22 37.03
N VAL A 27 29.83 -23.91 36.76
CA VAL A 27 28.56 -23.19 36.62
C VAL A 27 27.74 -23.78 35.46
N GLY A 28 28.38 -24.06 34.33
CA GLY A 28 27.74 -24.70 33.17
C GLY A 28 27.21 -26.10 33.48
N ALA A 29 27.98 -26.94 34.17
CA ALA A 29 27.56 -28.28 34.57
C ALA A 29 26.39 -28.26 35.57
N VAL A 30 26.41 -27.33 36.54
CA VAL A 30 25.32 -27.12 37.50
C VAL A 30 24.06 -26.63 36.78
N ALA A 31 24.20 -25.66 35.85
CA ALA A 31 23.06 -25.17 35.07
C ALA A 31 22.47 -26.27 34.17
N PHE A 32 23.31 -27.04 33.47
CA PHE A 32 22.88 -28.16 32.65
C PHE A 32 22.14 -29.22 33.48
N THR A 33 22.69 -29.58 34.64
CA THR A 33 22.06 -30.53 35.56
C THR A 33 20.73 -29.97 36.05
N ALA A 34 20.67 -28.72 36.53
CA ALA A 34 19.43 -28.09 36.96
C ALA A 34 18.36 -28.07 35.85
N LEU A 35 18.75 -27.79 34.60
CA LEU A 35 17.85 -27.85 33.44
C LEU A 35 17.38 -29.28 33.15
N SER A 36 18.29 -30.26 33.10
CA SER A 36 17.98 -31.66 32.81
C SER A 36 17.09 -32.32 33.87
N PHE A 37 17.16 -31.85 35.12
CA PHE A 37 16.30 -32.32 36.20
C PHE A 37 15.02 -31.49 36.39
N GLY A 38 14.73 -30.54 35.49
CA GLY A 38 13.52 -29.72 35.55
C GLY A 38 13.45 -28.81 36.78
N ALA A 39 14.61 -28.43 37.36
CA ALA A 39 14.68 -27.56 38.53
C ALA A 39 14.12 -26.14 38.25
N PHE A 40 13.97 -25.77 36.98
CA PHE A 40 13.31 -24.55 36.53
C PHE A 40 11.84 -24.84 36.26
N ASN A 41 10.97 -24.37 37.15
CA ASN A 41 9.54 -24.48 36.98
C ASN A 41 9.05 -23.52 35.87
N VAL A 42 8.56 -24.08 34.77
CA VAL A 42 7.98 -23.35 33.63
C VAL A 42 6.45 -23.17 33.74
N SER A 43 5.84 -23.66 34.81
CA SER A 43 4.39 -23.55 35.04
C SER A 43 3.96 -22.09 35.23
N ALA A 44 2.92 -21.69 34.50
CA ALA A 44 2.25 -20.40 34.68
C ALA A 44 1.40 -20.32 35.97
N THR A 45 1.31 -21.39 36.77
CA THR A 45 0.56 -21.38 38.03
C THR A 45 1.19 -20.47 39.09
N TYR A 46 2.53 -20.38 39.12
CA TYR A 46 3.27 -19.65 40.15
C TYR A 46 3.84 -18.33 39.62
N PRO A 47 3.92 -17.27 40.45
CA PRO A 47 4.57 -16.03 40.06
C PRO A 47 6.09 -16.21 39.92
N HIS A 48 6.71 -15.36 39.09
CA HIS A 48 8.17 -15.29 39.04
C HIS A 48 8.76 -14.95 40.41
N PRO A 49 9.94 -15.51 40.76
CA PRO A 49 10.69 -15.06 41.93
C PRO A 49 10.94 -13.55 41.87
N LYS A 50 10.89 -12.85 43.02
CA LYS A 50 11.03 -11.39 43.09
C LYS A 50 12.23 -10.82 42.30
N PRO A 51 13.44 -11.41 42.32
CA PRO A 51 14.56 -10.89 41.55
C PRO A 51 14.34 -10.99 40.04
N VAL A 52 13.73 -12.09 39.57
CA VAL A 52 13.40 -12.30 38.15
C VAL A 52 12.34 -11.31 37.72
N HIS A 53 11.27 -11.15 38.51
CA HIS A 53 10.23 -10.15 38.25
C HIS A 53 10.80 -8.73 38.16
N TRP A 54 11.62 -8.33 39.12
CA TRP A 54 12.27 -7.01 39.12
C TRP A 54 13.14 -6.82 37.88
N MET A 55 13.96 -7.82 37.53
CA MET A 55 14.85 -7.77 36.37
C MET A 55 14.07 -7.62 35.07
N LEU A 56 13.04 -8.45 34.85
CA LEU A 56 12.20 -8.39 33.65
C LEU A 56 11.51 -7.01 33.53
N HIS A 57 10.94 -6.50 34.62
CA HIS A 57 10.26 -5.20 34.62
C HIS A 57 11.22 -4.02 34.42
N TYR A 58 12.40 -4.09 35.02
CA TYR A 58 13.45 -3.07 34.84
C TYR A 58 13.95 -3.05 33.39
N VAL A 59 14.25 -4.21 32.81
CA VAL A 59 14.69 -4.33 31.41
C VAL A 59 13.60 -3.85 30.46
N PHE A 60 12.34 -4.20 30.70
CA PHE A 60 11.19 -3.70 29.94
C PHE A 60 11.15 -2.16 29.96
N LYS A 61 11.03 -1.53 31.14
CA LYS A 61 10.94 -0.07 31.25
C LYS A 61 12.17 0.63 30.65
N ARG A 62 13.37 0.10 30.87
CA ARG A 62 14.60 0.69 30.34
C ARG A 62 14.69 0.58 28.82
N THR A 63 14.22 -0.53 28.25
CA THR A 63 14.23 -0.73 26.79
C THR A 63 13.22 0.20 26.14
N VAL A 64 11.98 0.23 26.64
CA VAL A 64 10.92 1.13 26.16
C VAL A 64 11.40 2.57 26.16
N ALA A 65 11.87 3.08 27.30
CA ALA A 65 12.33 4.48 27.43
C ALA A 65 13.54 4.86 26.56
N VAL A 66 14.35 3.89 26.13
CA VAL A 66 15.54 4.12 25.28
C VAL A 66 15.23 3.93 23.79
N ARG A 67 14.19 3.17 23.45
CA ARG A 67 13.84 2.78 22.08
C ARG A 67 12.63 3.51 21.53
N SER A 68 11.82 4.13 22.38
CA SER A 68 10.74 5.02 21.96
C SER A 68 11.30 6.28 21.33
N SER A 69 11.14 6.44 20.02
CA SER A 69 11.59 7.61 19.26
C SER A 69 10.51 8.24 18.39
N GLU A 70 9.38 7.56 18.18
CA GLU A 70 8.31 8.05 17.32
C GLU A 70 7.62 9.25 17.98
N GLU A 71 7.51 10.36 17.26
CA GLU A 71 6.83 11.55 17.77
C GLU A 71 5.32 11.43 17.54
N PRO A 72 4.49 11.81 18.53
CA PRO A 72 3.05 11.80 18.36
C PRO A 72 2.65 12.82 17.27
N PRO A 73 1.66 12.49 16.42
CA PRO A 73 1.16 13.44 15.45
C PRO A 73 0.47 14.62 16.14
N GLU A 74 0.46 15.80 15.50
CA GLU A 74 -0.18 17.01 16.04
C GLU A 74 -1.68 16.78 16.34
N ASP A 75 -2.31 15.90 15.57
CA ASP A 75 -3.72 15.53 15.69
C ASP A 75 -3.97 14.35 16.64
N LEU A 76 -3.03 13.99 17.53
CA LEU A 76 -3.14 12.80 18.40
C LEU A 76 -4.50 12.70 19.10
N MET A 77 -5.04 13.82 19.59
CA MET A 77 -6.32 13.84 20.33
C MET A 77 -7.55 14.11 19.45
N ALA A 78 -7.42 14.04 18.12
CA ALA A 78 -8.54 14.15 17.19
C ALA A 78 -9.65 13.15 17.54
N GLU A 79 -10.90 13.60 17.44
CA GLU A 79 -12.06 12.78 17.83
C GLU A 79 -12.13 11.45 17.07
N GLY A 80 -11.92 11.47 15.75
CA GLY A 80 -11.98 10.24 14.95
C GLY A 80 -10.88 9.24 15.29
N ARG A 81 -9.66 9.72 15.61
CA ARG A 81 -8.54 8.91 16.10
C ARG A 81 -8.92 8.20 17.41
N ARG A 82 -9.53 8.92 18.35
CA ARG A 82 -10.04 8.36 19.61
C ARG A 82 -11.18 7.36 19.41
N LEU A 83 -12.13 7.65 18.52
CA LEU A 83 -13.25 6.75 18.21
C LEU A 83 -12.76 5.44 17.57
N LEU A 84 -11.90 5.53 16.56
CA LEU A 84 -11.30 4.36 15.92
C LEU A 84 -10.44 3.56 16.91
N GLY A 85 -9.67 4.25 17.76
CA GLY A 85 -8.91 3.66 18.86
C GLY A 85 -9.78 2.91 19.86
N THR A 86 -10.93 3.49 20.24
CA THR A 86 -11.91 2.87 21.14
C THR A 86 -12.42 1.56 20.56
N GLN A 87 -12.77 1.56 19.26
CA GLN A 87 -13.25 0.37 18.58
C GLN A 87 -12.16 -0.71 18.52
N HIS A 88 -10.97 -0.38 18.01
CA HIS A 88 -9.87 -1.35 17.96
C HIS A 88 -9.52 -1.90 19.35
N TYR A 89 -9.47 -1.05 20.38
CA TYR A 89 -9.21 -1.47 21.75
C TYR A 89 -10.24 -2.49 22.26
N ALA A 90 -11.53 -2.22 22.07
CA ALA A 90 -12.58 -3.13 22.47
C ALA A 90 -12.48 -4.48 21.71
N ASN A 91 -11.93 -4.44 20.52
CA ASN A 91 -11.84 -5.55 19.58
C ASN A 91 -10.67 -6.49 19.87
N ALA A 92 -9.50 -5.92 20.17
CA ALA A 92 -8.25 -6.68 20.28
C ALA A 92 -7.65 -6.64 21.70
N CYS A 93 -7.81 -5.54 22.44
CA CYS A 93 -7.06 -5.30 23.68
C CYS A 93 -7.87 -5.58 24.95
N ALA A 94 -9.15 -5.20 24.97
CA ALA A 94 -10.00 -5.21 26.16
C ALA A 94 -10.20 -6.61 26.76
N LYS A 95 -10.04 -7.68 25.97
CA LYS A 95 -10.16 -9.06 26.46
C LYS A 95 -9.08 -9.44 27.47
N CYS A 96 -7.88 -8.86 27.36
CA CYS A 96 -6.80 -9.04 28.31
C CYS A 96 -6.74 -7.89 29.34
N HIS A 97 -6.97 -6.65 28.88
CA HIS A 97 -6.73 -5.45 29.67
C HIS A 97 -7.95 -4.91 30.43
N GLY A 98 -9.16 -5.38 30.08
CA GLY A 98 -10.43 -4.85 30.60
C GLY A 98 -10.82 -3.52 29.94
N GLY A 99 -12.05 -3.06 30.18
CA GLY A 99 -12.52 -1.73 29.78
C GLY A 99 -12.67 -0.80 31.00
N PRO A 100 -12.90 0.50 30.80
CA PRO A 100 -13.13 1.43 31.91
C PRO A 100 -14.35 1.05 32.76
N GLY A 101 -14.12 0.88 34.06
CA GLY A 101 -15.08 0.34 35.03
C GLY A 101 -15.56 -1.09 34.76
N LEU A 102 -14.95 -1.80 33.81
CA LEU A 102 -15.12 -3.23 33.57
C LEU A 102 -13.88 -3.99 34.05
N GLY A 103 -14.07 -5.10 34.77
CA GLY A 103 -12.97 -5.92 35.27
C GLY A 103 -12.18 -6.63 34.15
N GLN A 104 -10.97 -7.08 34.47
CA GLN A 104 -10.20 -7.97 33.59
C GLN A 104 -10.81 -9.38 33.60
N ASN A 105 -10.74 -10.05 32.45
CA ASN A 105 -11.18 -11.44 32.29
C ASN A 105 -10.37 -12.40 33.22
N PRO A 106 -10.99 -13.42 33.85
CA PRO A 106 -10.29 -14.36 34.75
C PRO A 106 -9.16 -15.17 34.11
N GLN A 107 -9.29 -15.53 32.82
CA GLN A 107 -8.23 -16.17 32.05
C GLN A 107 -7.03 -15.21 31.92
N ALA A 108 -7.27 -13.94 31.59
CA ALA A 108 -6.22 -12.92 31.55
C ALA A 108 -5.53 -12.75 32.93
N LEU A 109 -6.29 -12.74 34.02
CA LEU A 109 -5.75 -12.67 35.38
C LEU A 109 -4.88 -13.89 35.77
N SER A 110 -5.08 -15.01 35.09
CA SER A 110 -4.33 -16.26 35.28
C SER A 110 -3.02 -16.32 34.48
N MET A 111 -2.81 -15.40 33.53
CA MET A 111 -1.60 -15.35 32.70
C MET A 111 -0.36 -14.91 33.50
N ARG A 112 0.82 -15.35 33.07
CA ARG A 112 2.12 -14.96 33.63
C ARG A 112 3.07 -14.55 32.49
N PRO A 113 3.49 -13.27 32.41
CA PRO A 113 3.09 -12.16 33.27
C PRO A 113 1.60 -11.82 33.11
N ARG A 114 1.00 -11.25 34.17
CA ARG A 114 -0.40 -10.82 34.15
C ARG A 114 -0.52 -9.54 33.30
N PRO A 115 -1.44 -9.45 32.33
CA PRO A 115 -1.78 -8.21 31.67
C PRO A 115 -2.16 -7.12 32.69
N GLN A 116 -1.67 -5.91 32.48
CA GLN A 116 -1.97 -4.78 33.35
C GLN A 116 -3.39 -4.27 33.10
N HIS A 117 -4.03 -3.74 34.14
CA HIS A 117 -5.27 -2.99 33.96
C HIS A 117 -4.91 -1.57 33.51
N LEU A 118 -5.07 -1.29 32.21
CA LEU A 118 -4.43 -0.14 31.56
C LEU A 118 -4.89 1.20 32.13
N ALA A 119 -6.17 1.35 32.49
CA ALA A 119 -6.71 2.57 33.11
C ALA A 119 -5.96 3.02 34.38
N SER A 120 -5.21 2.11 35.03
CA SER A 120 -4.43 2.40 36.24
C SER A 120 -2.93 2.65 36.00
N VAL A 121 -2.43 2.44 34.78
CA VAL A 121 -0.97 2.43 34.50
C VAL A 121 -0.54 3.21 33.26
N VAL A 122 -1.46 3.59 32.37
CA VAL A 122 -1.12 4.29 31.11
C VAL A 122 -0.37 5.60 31.34
N ASP A 123 -0.66 6.33 32.42
CA ASP A 123 0.01 7.61 32.75
C ASP A 123 1.46 7.45 33.20
N GLN A 124 1.93 6.21 33.41
CA GLN A 124 3.34 5.96 33.71
C GLN A 124 4.24 6.02 32.47
N PHE A 125 3.66 6.10 31.27
CA PHE A 125 4.35 6.06 29.99
C PHE A 125 4.01 7.32 29.20
N SER A 126 4.97 7.85 28.46
CA SER A 126 4.79 8.88 27.43
C SER A 126 4.11 8.32 26.17
N ASP A 127 3.67 9.20 25.27
CA ASP A 127 2.96 8.80 24.04
C ASP A 127 3.83 7.91 23.14
N SER A 128 5.09 8.30 22.95
CA SER A 128 6.09 7.52 22.22
C SER A 128 6.37 6.16 22.86
N GLU A 129 6.35 6.06 24.19
CA GLU A 129 6.53 4.79 24.89
C GLU A 129 5.32 3.87 24.72
N LEU A 130 4.09 4.41 24.79
CA LEU A 130 2.87 3.66 24.51
C LEU A 130 2.85 3.15 23.06
N HIS A 131 3.21 4.02 22.10
CA HIS A 131 3.35 3.64 20.69
C HIS A 131 4.34 2.48 20.51
N TRP A 132 5.53 2.60 21.09
CA TRP A 132 6.56 1.56 21.00
C TRP A 132 6.08 0.22 21.58
N ILE A 133 5.41 0.25 22.74
CA ILE A 133 4.87 -0.97 23.38
C ILE A 133 3.81 -1.63 22.49
N LEU A 134 2.92 -0.85 21.89
CA LEU A 134 1.88 -1.36 20.99
C LEU A 134 2.48 -1.92 19.70
N LYS A 135 3.47 -1.24 19.11
CA LYS A 135 4.16 -1.69 17.90
C LYS A 135 4.88 -3.02 18.11
N ASN A 136 5.66 -3.12 19.18
CA ASN A 136 6.62 -4.22 19.36
C ASN A 136 6.09 -5.35 20.25
N GLY A 137 4.98 -5.13 20.95
CA GLY A 137 4.51 -6.03 21.98
C GLY A 137 5.51 -6.17 23.12
N VAL A 138 5.38 -7.25 23.90
CA VAL A 138 6.31 -7.54 25.00
C VAL A 138 6.75 -8.99 24.93
N ARG A 139 7.99 -9.21 24.49
CA ARG A 139 8.60 -10.53 24.42
C ARG A 139 8.55 -11.24 25.77
N TYR A 140 8.32 -12.56 25.75
CA TYR A 140 8.12 -13.40 26.94
C TYR A 140 6.84 -13.07 27.72
N SER A 141 5.88 -12.41 27.06
CA SER A 141 4.51 -12.29 27.50
C SER A 141 3.57 -12.69 26.36
N ALA A 142 2.28 -12.67 26.63
CA ALA A 142 1.25 -12.85 25.60
C ALA A 142 0.79 -11.51 24.98
N MET A 143 1.53 -10.42 25.17
CA MET A 143 1.29 -9.15 24.48
C MET A 143 1.93 -9.23 23.08
N PRO A 144 1.14 -9.38 22.00
CA PRO A 144 1.67 -9.48 20.65
C PRO A 144 2.22 -8.13 20.17
N SER A 145 3.07 -8.17 19.15
CA SER A 145 3.39 -6.99 18.33
C SER A 145 2.21 -6.60 17.45
N TRP A 146 2.24 -5.38 16.93
CA TRP A 146 1.30 -4.95 15.91
C TRP A 146 1.47 -5.83 14.65
N PRO A 147 0.39 -6.32 14.01
CA PRO A 147 0.51 -7.28 12.92
C PRO A 147 0.90 -6.67 11.56
N ALA A 148 1.01 -5.35 11.46
CA ALA A 148 1.36 -4.63 10.24
C ALA A 148 2.57 -3.71 10.50
N GLU A 149 3.75 -4.04 9.97
CA GLU A 149 5.00 -3.35 10.30
C GLU A 149 5.02 -1.88 9.84
N ASP A 150 4.42 -1.58 8.69
CA ASP A 150 4.44 -0.25 8.06
C ASP A 150 3.21 0.61 8.42
N ARG A 151 2.41 0.20 9.42
CA ARG A 151 1.15 0.85 9.84
C ARG A 151 1.24 1.53 11.21
N ASP A 152 2.31 2.30 11.41
CA ASP A 152 2.51 3.11 12.63
C ASP A 152 1.41 4.15 12.85
N ASP A 153 0.77 4.61 11.77
CA ASP A 153 -0.37 5.54 11.76
C ASP A 153 -1.56 4.99 12.56
N GLU A 154 -1.79 3.67 12.49
CA GLU A 154 -2.93 3.03 13.15
C GLU A 154 -2.74 2.93 14.67
N ILE A 155 -1.48 2.76 15.11
CA ILE A 155 -1.13 2.61 16.52
C ILE A 155 -1.49 3.87 17.30
N TRP A 156 -1.29 5.05 16.70
CA TRP A 156 -1.65 6.32 17.29
C TRP A 156 -3.16 6.44 17.58
N ASN A 157 -4.03 5.69 16.89
CA ASN A 157 -5.46 5.61 17.22
C ASN A 157 -5.66 5.04 18.62
N VAL A 158 -4.95 3.94 18.91
CA VAL A 158 -5.03 3.27 20.21
C VAL A 158 -4.38 4.14 21.29
N VAL A 159 -3.24 4.79 21.02
CA VAL A 159 -2.61 5.71 21.98
C VAL A 159 -3.55 6.85 22.37
N ALA A 160 -4.22 7.48 21.39
CA ALA A 160 -5.19 8.54 21.64
C ALA A 160 -6.32 8.08 22.58
N PHE A 161 -6.86 6.88 22.36
CA PHE A 161 -7.86 6.30 23.25
C PHE A 161 -7.30 5.96 24.63
N LEU A 162 -6.09 5.40 24.71
CA LEU A 162 -5.44 5.05 25.99
C LEU A 162 -5.26 6.28 26.91
N ARG A 163 -5.11 7.48 26.34
CA ARG A 163 -5.04 8.72 27.12
C ARG A 163 -6.37 9.14 27.75
N GLU A 164 -7.49 8.72 27.19
CA GLU A 164 -8.80 8.98 27.78
C GLU A 164 -9.24 7.90 28.76
N LEU A 165 -8.65 6.71 28.62
CA LEU A 165 -9.05 5.51 29.34
C LEU A 165 -9.17 5.68 30.87
N PRO A 166 -8.28 6.42 31.58
CA PRO A 166 -8.39 6.60 33.03
C PRO A 166 -9.61 7.40 33.48
N GLU A 167 -10.09 8.33 32.65
CA GLU A 167 -11.17 9.26 32.98
C GLU A 167 -12.53 8.80 32.45
N LEU A 168 -12.54 7.87 31.49
CA LEU A 168 -13.75 7.41 30.82
C LEU A 168 -14.64 6.59 31.75
N SER A 169 -15.93 6.95 31.87
CA SER A 169 -16.90 6.14 32.61
C SER A 169 -17.28 4.88 31.82
N THR A 170 -17.83 3.87 32.50
CA THR A 170 -18.36 2.67 31.83
C THR A 170 -19.48 3.01 30.87
N GLU A 171 -20.35 3.96 31.22
CA GLU A 171 -21.48 4.39 30.39
C GLU A 171 -20.98 5.04 29.09
N GLU A 172 -20.02 5.97 29.19
CA GLU A 172 -19.43 6.63 28.02
C GLU A 172 -18.62 5.64 27.14
N TYR A 173 -17.90 4.70 27.77
CA TYR A 173 -17.20 3.66 27.02
C TYR A 173 -18.20 2.81 26.23
N VAL A 174 -19.25 2.30 26.87
CA VAL A 174 -20.26 1.47 26.22
C VAL A 174 -21.03 2.26 25.16
N SER A 175 -21.32 3.55 25.38
CA SER A 175 -22.01 4.39 24.39
C SER A 175 -21.17 4.62 23.13
N ARG A 176 -19.84 4.64 23.24
CA ARG A 176 -18.94 4.73 22.08
C ARG A 176 -18.82 3.41 21.33
N LEU A 177 -19.05 2.28 22.00
CA LEU A 177 -19.08 0.96 21.38
C LEU A 177 -20.38 0.66 20.66
N GLN A 178 -21.33 1.60 20.58
CA GLN A 178 -22.68 1.40 20.04
C GLN A 178 -22.63 0.62 18.73
N TRP A 179 -23.01 -0.65 18.85
CA TRP A 179 -23.33 -1.50 17.72
C TRP A 179 -24.76 -1.18 17.33
N PRO A 180 -25.08 -1.07 16.03
CA PRO A 180 -26.47 -1.01 15.62
C PRO A 180 -27.22 -2.23 16.18
N GLU A 181 -28.04 -2.00 17.21
CA GLU A 181 -29.00 -2.99 17.67
C GLU A 181 -30.23 -2.86 16.77
N GLY A 182 -30.54 -3.91 15.99
CA GLY A 182 -31.71 -3.94 15.13
C GLY A 182 -31.90 -5.25 14.38
N GLU A 183 -33.15 -5.69 14.30
CA GLU A 183 -33.64 -6.91 13.62
C GLU A 183 -33.53 -6.86 12.07
N ASP A 184 -33.01 -5.75 11.51
CA ASP A 184 -33.00 -5.46 10.06
C ASP A 184 -31.63 -5.60 9.37
N LEU A 185 -30.55 -5.94 10.08
CA LEU A 185 -29.27 -6.24 9.44
C LEU A 185 -29.27 -7.64 8.84
N PRO A 186 -28.73 -7.84 7.62
CA PRO A 186 -28.73 -9.15 6.99
C PRO A 186 -27.90 -10.15 7.80
N MET A 187 -28.47 -11.33 8.00
CA MET A 187 -27.72 -12.49 8.48
C MET A 187 -26.84 -13.01 7.35
N MET A 188 -25.55 -13.16 7.63
CA MET A 188 -24.56 -13.72 6.70
C MET A 188 -23.91 -14.93 7.38
N PRO A 189 -24.43 -16.15 7.17
CA PRO A 189 -23.90 -17.33 7.84
C PRO A 189 -22.44 -17.55 7.45
N TYR A 190 -21.66 -18.08 8.39
CA TYR A 190 -20.22 -18.25 8.22
C TYR A 190 -19.80 -19.09 7.01
N GLY A 191 -20.66 -19.96 6.46
CA GLY A 191 -20.28 -20.83 5.34
C GLY A 191 -19.20 -21.85 5.71
N GLU A 192 -18.49 -22.39 4.71
CA GLU A 192 -17.43 -23.38 4.91
C GLU A 192 -16.09 -22.72 5.29
N ARG A 193 -15.30 -23.42 6.12
CA ARG A 193 -13.94 -22.98 6.45
C ARG A 193 -13.04 -23.16 5.22
N GLY A 194 -12.39 -22.07 4.79
CA GLY A 194 -11.38 -22.10 3.73
C GLY A 194 -10.12 -22.91 4.11
N PRO A 195 -9.22 -23.15 3.14
CA PRO A 195 -7.95 -23.82 3.38
C PRO A 195 -7.04 -23.01 4.33
N LEU A 196 -6.02 -23.65 4.91
CA LEU A 196 -4.95 -22.93 5.61
C LEU A 196 -4.23 -22.02 4.60
N ILE A 197 -4.06 -20.75 4.97
CA ILE A 197 -3.37 -19.76 4.12
C ILE A 197 -2.00 -19.52 4.73
N GLU A 198 -0.95 -19.68 3.94
CA GLU A 198 0.38 -19.21 4.34
C GLU A 198 0.35 -17.69 4.33
N THR A 199 0.61 -17.07 5.48
CA THR A 199 0.55 -15.62 5.60
C THR A 199 1.94 -15.03 5.62
N ASP A 200 2.11 -13.89 4.96
CA ASP A 200 3.38 -13.17 4.97
C ASP A 200 3.44 -12.19 6.14
N MET A 201 3.36 -12.70 7.38
CA MET A 201 3.52 -11.88 8.59
C MET A 201 5.00 -11.85 9.06
N PRO A 202 5.75 -10.76 8.82
CA PRO A 202 7.10 -10.59 9.38
C PRO A 202 7.08 -10.12 10.85
N PRO A 203 8.17 -10.38 11.62
CA PRO A 203 9.29 -11.25 11.29
C PRO A 203 9.02 -12.71 11.74
N LYS A 204 9.07 -13.65 10.79
CA LYS A 204 9.01 -15.10 11.07
C LYS A 204 10.34 -15.58 11.66
N ALA A 205 10.30 -16.36 12.73
CA ALA A 205 11.48 -17.08 13.24
C ALA A 205 11.22 -18.60 13.16
N PRO A 206 12.20 -19.45 12.79
CA PRO A 206 11.97 -20.89 12.74
C PRO A 206 11.40 -21.47 14.05
N PRO A 207 10.50 -22.47 13.97
CA PRO A 207 10.10 -23.18 12.76
C PRO A 207 8.90 -22.50 12.05
N LEU A 208 8.99 -22.34 10.72
CA LEU A 208 8.08 -21.47 9.95
C LEU A 208 6.64 -22.02 9.87
N ASP A 209 6.46 -23.33 10.06
CA ASP A 209 5.17 -24.03 10.11
C ASP A 209 4.34 -23.68 11.36
N GLU A 210 4.92 -23.06 12.38
CA GLU A 210 4.19 -22.53 13.55
C GLU A 210 3.46 -21.21 13.28
N TYR A 211 3.70 -20.55 12.13
CA TYR A 211 3.09 -19.25 11.76
C TYR A 211 1.91 -19.41 10.79
N LEU A 212 1.40 -20.63 10.61
CA LEU A 212 0.25 -20.90 9.77
C LEU A 212 -1.04 -20.63 10.56
N TYR A 213 -1.90 -19.75 10.06
CA TYR A 213 -3.29 -19.65 10.52
C TYR A 213 -4.24 -19.94 9.36
N ALA A 214 -5.39 -20.53 9.66
CA ALA A 214 -6.46 -20.64 8.67
C ALA A 214 -7.29 -19.37 8.75
N SER A 215 -7.39 -18.63 7.65
CA SER A 215 -8.58 -17.81 7.45
C SER A 215 -9.70 -18.76 7.00
N PRO A 216 -10.85 -18.76 7.68
CA PRO A 216 -11.21 -17.89 8.79
C PRO A 216 -10.62 -18.34 10.16
N ALA A 217 -10.05 -17.36 10.88
CA ALA A 217 -9.52 -17.49 12.23
C ALA A 217 -10.64 -17.18 13.22
N THR A 218 -11.15 -18.19 13.92
CA THR A 218 -12.34 -18.08 14.80
C THR A 218 -12.00 -17.64 16.22
N GLU A 219 -11.06 -16.71 16.42
CA GLU A 219 -10.63 -16.32 17.77
C GLU A 219 -11.05 -14.90 18.16
N TRP A 220 -10.95 -14.61 19.46
CA TRP A 220 -11.14 -13.33 20.15
C TRP A 220 -12.32 -12.42 19.71
N ARG A 221 -13.29 -12.85 18.89
CA ARG A 221 -14.70 -12.37 18.83
C ARG A 221 -15.43 -13.06 17.67
N ASP A 222 -16.36 -13.98 17.98
CA ASP A 222 -17.02 -14.86 17.01
C ASP A 222 -18.18 -14.20 16.24
N PHE A 223 -18.06 -12.93 15.84
CA PHE A 223 -19.12 -12.21 15.11
C PHE A 223 -19.42 -12.88 13.75
N ALA A 224 -18.38 -13.44 13.12
CA ALA A 224 -18.49 -14.17 11.88
C ALA A 224 -19.28 -15.48 12.06
N ILE A 225 -19.01 -16.24 13.13
CA ILE A 225 -19.76 -17.47 13.45
C ILE A 225 -21.20 -17.16 13.87
N GLN A 226 -21.41 -16.06 14.59
CA GLN A 226 -22.73 -15.59 15.00
C GLN A 226 -23.59 -15.12 13.82
N GLY A 227 -23.01 -14.95 12.63
CA GLY A 227 -23.73 -14.61 11.41
C GLY A 227 -24.09 -13.12 11.28
N HIS A 228 -23.52 -12.25 12.11
CA HIS A 228 -23.78 -10.80 12.10
C HIS A 228 -22.53 -9.96 11.77
N PRO A 229 -21.80 -10.22 10.67
CA PRO A 229 -20.58 -9.49 10.37
C PRO A 229 -20.82 -8.00 10.04
N VAL A 230 -22.00 -7.61 9.55
CA VAL A 230 -22.30 -6.20 9.26
C VAL A 230 -22.24 -5.32 10.51
N GLN A 231 -22.72 -5.81 11.67
CA GLN A 231 -22.63 -5.07 12.94
C GLN A 231 -21.17 -4.71 13.27
N ARG A 232 -20.25 -5.61 12.91
CA ARG A 232 -18.83 -5.42 13.13
C ARG A 232 -18.24 -4.36 12.23
N CYS A 233 -18.58 -4.38 10.94
CA CYS A 233 -18.15 -3.38 9.98
C CYS A 233 -18.70 -1.99 10.37
N ALA A 234 -19.98 -1.92 10.74
CA ALA A 234 -20.66 -0.69 11.13
C ALA A 234 -20.04 0.01 12.35
N ALA A 235 -19.38 -0.72 13.24
CA ALA A 235 -18.70 -0.16 14.41
C ALA A 235 -17.60 0.85 14.04
N CYS A 236 -16.96 0.69 12.86
CA CYS A 236 -15.95 1.62 12.36
C CYS A 236 -16.41 2.39 11.13
N HIS A 237 -17.06 1.71 10.18
CA HIS A 237 -17.50 2.29 8.90
C HIS A 237 -18.88 2.93 8.97
N GLY A 238 -19.58 2.87 10.11
CA GLY A 238 -20.96 3.33 10.23
C GLY A 238 -21.97 2.35 9.64
N VAL A 239 -23.20 2.38 10.16
CA VAL A 239 -24.34 1.59 9.63
C VAL A 239 -24.61 1.91 8.17
N ASP A 240 -24.34 3.15 7.80
CA ASP A 240 -24.51 3.65 6.45
C ASP A 240 -23.25 3.55 5.59
N GLY A 241 -22.19 2.88 6.06
CA GLY A 241 -20.95 2.65 5.32
C GLY A 241 -20.08 3.89 5.09
N SER A 242 -20.49 5.08 5.53
CA SER A 242 -19.82 6.36 5.19
C SER A 242 -18.50 6.63 5.94
N GLY A 243 -18.15 5.83 6.94
CA GLY A 243 -17.06 6.12 7.88
C GLY A 243 -17.46 7.07 9.02
N SER A 244 -18.74 7.43 9.14
CA SER A 244 -19.27 8.37 10.13
C SER A 244 -18.97 7.98 11.59
N ALA A 245 -18.98 6.69 11.92
CA ALA A 245 -18.73 6.19 13.27
C ALA A 245 -17.33 6.52 13.82
N THR A 246 -16.39 6.85 12.94
CA THR A 246 -15.01 7.22 13.30
C THR A 246 -14.61 8.57 12.73
N ASN A 247 -15.61 9.40 12.40
CA ASN A 247 -15.41 10.74 11.83
C ASN A 247 -14.48 10.73 10.59
N GLY A 248 -14.58 9.70 9.75
CA GLY A 248 -13.81 9.55 8.52
C GLY A 248 -12.43 8.89 8.68
N TYR A 249 -12.00 8.46 9.88
CA TYR A 249 -10.75 7.69 10.00
C TYR A 249 -10.89 6.26 9.43
N ALA A 250 -12.08 5.67 9.48
CA ALA A 250 -12.42 4.53 8.63
C ALA A 250 -12.90 5.03 7.25
N PRO A 251 -12.51 4.36 6.15
CA PRO A 251 -12.93 4.75 4.82
C PRO A 251 -14.43 4.59 4.62
N ASN A 252 -14.96 5.38 3.71
CA ASN A 252 -16.29 5.25 3.14
C ASN A 252 -16.34 4.05 2.19
N LEU A 253 -17.16 3.06 2.53
CA LEU A 253 -17.34 1.84 1.76
C LEU A 253 -18.39 1.97 0.67
N THR A 254 -19.34 2.91 0.79
CA THR A 254 -20.40 3.07 -0.22
C THR A 254 -19.86 3.63 -1.53
N ALA A 255 -18.75 4.37 -1.47
CA ALA A 255 -18.08 4.88 -2.67
C ALA A 255 -17.34 3.80 -3.47
N LEU A 256 -17.27 2.56 -2.98
CA LEU A 256 -16.50 1.46 -3.58
C LEU A 256 -17.45 0.40 -4.15
N ASP A 257 -17.02 -0.28 -5.20
CA ASP A 257 -17.77 -1.39 -5.79
C ASP A 257 -17.47 -2.72 -5.11
N ALA A 258 -18.32 -3.71 -5.38
CA ALA A 258 -18.21 -5.03 -4.75
C ALA A 258 -16.87 -5.73 -5.08
N PRO A 259 -16.40 -5.79 -6.34
CA PRO A 259 -15.11 -6.40 -6.65
C PRO A 259 -13.95 -5.79 -5.85
N TYR A 260 -13.85 -4.46 -5.75
CA TYR A 260 -12.78 -3.83 -4.99
C TYR A 260 -12.84 -4.13 -3.50
N ILE A 261 -14.05 -4.09 -2.90
CA ILE A 261 -14.22 -4.40 -1.47
C ILE A 261 -13.86 -5.86 -1.20
N GLU A 262 -14.28 -6.80 -2.06
CA GLU A 262 -13.98 -8.22 -1.94
C GLU A 262 -12.47 -8.46 -2.02
N THR A 263 -11.80 -7.95 -3.06
CA THR A 263 -10.34 -8.05 -3.20
C THR A 263 -9.63 -7.46 -1.99
N ALA A 264 -10.02 -6.28 -1.52
CA ALA A 264 -9.42 -5.67 -0.34
C ALA A 264 -9.55 -6.55 0.91
N LEU A 265 -10.72 -7.16 1.14
CA LEU A 265 -10.94 -8.06 2.26
C LEU A 265 -10.11 -9.35 2.13
N GLU A 266 -9.93 -9.88 0.92
CA GLU A 266 -9.08 -11.03 0.67
C GLU A 266 -7.60 -10.71 0.95
N GLU A 267 -7.11 -9.58 0.45
CA GLU A 267 -5.74 -9.13 0.68
C GLU A 267 -5.46 -8.90 2.17
N TYR A 268 -6.39 -8.27 2.90
CA TYR A 268 -6.26 -8.12 4.35
C TYR A 268 -6.26 -9.48 5.06
N ALA A 269 -7.10 -10.44 4.63
CA ALA A 269 -7.16 -11.76 5.24
C ALA A 269 -5.90 -12.61 4.97
N ALA A 270 -5.24 -12.38 3.83
CA ALA A 270 -3.98 -13.01 3.43
C ALA A 270 -2.72 -12.28 3.93
N ALA A 271 -2.88 -11.12 4.57
CA ALA A 271 -1.82 -10.18 4.96
C ALA A 271 -1.01 -9.60 3.78
N GLU A 272 -1.56 -9.63 2.56
CA GLU A 272 -0.98 -8.99 1.37
C GLU A 272 -1.23 -7.47 1.36
N ARG A 273 -2.27 -7.03 2.08
CA ARG A 273 -2.51 -5.62 2.38
C ARG A 273 -2.40 -5.38 3.88
N GLU A 274 -1.50 -4.49 4.26
CA GLU A 274 -1.16 -4.26 5.66
C GLU A 274 -2.17 -3.36 6.38
N SER A 275 -2.72 -3.85 7.50
CA SER A 275 -3.51 -3.09 8.46
C SER A 275 -3.66 -3.90 9.74
N GLY A 276 -3.10 -3.42 10.84
CA GLY A 276 -3.27 -4.07 12.12
C GLY A 276 -4.70 -4.03 12.65
N ILE A 277 -5.54 -3.15 12.09
CA ILE A 277 -6.99 -3.12 12.36
C ILE A 277 -7.73 -4.10 11.45
N MET A 278 -7.58 -3.98 10.13
CA MET A 278 -8.39 -4.72 9.16
C MET A 278 -7.93 -6.17 8.95
N GLN A 279 -6.65 -6.51 9.12
CA GLN A 279 -6.20 -7.91 9.06
C GLN A 279 -6.88 -8.75 10.15
N ILE A 280 -7.07 -8.19 11.36
CA ILE A 280 -7.80 -8.86 12.44
C ILE A 280 -9.27 -9.07 12.05
N VAL A 281 -9.91 -8.08 11.43
CA VAL A 281 -11.32 -8.17 11.02
C VAL A 281 -11.49 -9.17 9.87
N ALA A 282 -10.70 -9.02 8.80
CA ALA A 282 -10.82 -9.80 7.57
C ALA A 282 -10.44 -11.27 7.75
N SER A 283 -9.43 -11.56 8.57
CA SER A 283 -9.02 -12.94 8.88
C SER A 283 -10.11 -13.74 9.60
N ASN A 284 -11.09 -13.11 10.25
CA ASN A 284 -12.22 -13.77 10.91
C ASN A 284 -13.35 -14.16 9.93
N LEU A 285 -13.39 -13.60 8.73
CA LEU A 285 -14.46 -13.79 7.75
C LEU A 285 -14.20 -15.00 6.86
N SER A 286 -15.24 -15.75 6.52
CA SER A 286 -15.15 -16.74 5.43
C SER A 286 -15.12 -16.06 4.07
N ALA A 287 -14.75 -16.82 3.02
CA ALA A 287 -14.81 -16.34 1.64
C ALA A 287 -16.24 -15.87 1.27
N THR A 288 -17.26 -16.68 1.58
CA THR A 288 -18.67 -16.32 1.35
C THR A 288 -19.06 -15.02 2.04
N GLN A 289 -18.66 -14.82 3.29
CA GLN A 289 -18.97 -13.58 4.01
C GLN A 289 -18.25 -12.37 3.40
N ARG A 290 -17.01 -12.52 2.89
CA ARG A 290 -16.32 -11.41 2.22
C ARG A 290 -17.07 -10.99 0.95
N THR A 291 -17.50 -11.94 0.12
CA THR A 291 -18.33 -11.68 -1.06
C THR A 291 -19.66 -11.02 -0.70
N GLU A 292 -20.37 -11.54 0.31
CA GLU A 292 -21.67 -11.02 0.75
C GLU A 292 -21.56 -9.61 1.36
N LEU A 293 -20.51 -9.34 2.14
CA LEU A 293 -20.24 -8.01 2.69
C LEU A 293 -19.89 -7.00 1.61
N ALA A 294 -19.08 -7.41 0.63
CA ALA A 294 -18.74 -6.58 -0.51
C ALA A 294 -19.99 -6.17 -1.30
N ALA A 295 -20.86 -7.14 -1.62
CA ALA A 295 -22.15 -6.88 -2.24
C ALA A 295 -23.06 -6.00 -1.37
N TYR A 296 -23.08 -6.20 -0.05
CA TYR A 296 -23.90 -5.41 0.85
C TYR A 296 -23.51 -3.93 0.85
N PHE A 297 -22.22 -3.62 1.06
CA PHE A 297 -21.75 -2.23 1.15
C PHE A 297 -21.81 -1.50 -0.20
N ALA A 298 -21.51 -2.18 -1.30
CA ALA A 298 -21.61 -1.61 -2.64
C ALA A 298 -23.07 -1.30 -3.07
N ASN A 299 -24.07 -1.91 -2.42
CA ASN A 299 -25.48 -1.65 -2.68
C ASN A 299 -26.11 -0.63 -1.72
N LEU A 300 -25.36 -0.14 -0.72
CA LEU A 300 -25.85 0.96 0.11
C LEU A 300 -25.94 2.26 -0.71
N PRO A 301 -26.84 3.19 -0.37
CA PRO A 301 -26.87 4.48 -1.02
C PRO A 301 -25.54 5.22 -0.84
N ASP A 302 -25.04 5.79 -1.93
CA ASP A 302 -23.84 6.63 -1.93
C ASP A 302 -23.94 7.75 -0.90
N LYS A 303 -22.92 7.85 -0.05
CA LYS A 303 -22.76 8.93 0.93
C LYS A 303 -21.37 9.51 0.86
N LYS A 304 -21.23 10.77 1.27
CA LYS A 304 -19.92 11.38 1.53
C LYS A 304 -19.36 10.94 2.87
N ALA A 305 -18.06 10.72 2.91
CA ALA A 305 -17.33 10.61 4.16
C ALA A 305 -17.39 11.92 4.96
N PRO A 306 -17.28 11.88 6.31
CA PRO A 306 -17.06 13.06 7.12
C PRO A 306 -15.79 13.83 6.68
N LYS A 307 -15.86 15.17 6.70
CA LYS A 307 -14.78 16.08 6.26
C LYS A 307 -13.94 16.63 7.43
N ALA A 308 -13.75 15.86 8.49
CA ALA A 308 -13.12 16.37 9.71
C ALA A 308 -11.72 16.92 9.46
N GLY A 309 -11.46 18.17 9.88
CA GLY A 309 -10.14 18.79 9.81
C GLY A 309 -9.66 19.20 8.41
N GLN A 310 -10.52 19.19 7.40
CA GLN A 310 -10.12 19.46 6.01
C GLN A 310 -9.86 20.95 5.71
N PRO A 311 -8.69 21.30 5.14
CA PRO A 311 -8.39 22.67 4.74
C PRO A 311 -9.12 23.04 3.44
N ALA A 312 -10.22 23.78 3.56
CA ALA A 312 -11.04 24.19 2.42
C ALA A 312 -10.26 25.04 1.38
N ASP A 313 -9.22 25.75 1.81
CA ASP A 313 -8.33 26.54 0.96
C ASP A 313 -7.45 25.68 0.05
N LEU A 314 -7.28 24.38 0.35
CA LEU A 314 -6.53 23.45 -0.50
C LEU A 314 -7.40 22.73 -1.54
N VAL A 315 -8.73 22.87 -1.51
CA VAL A 315 -9.61 22.23 -2.52
C VAL A 315 -9.22 22.63 -3.96
N PRO A 316 -8.98 23.92 -4.29
CA PRO A 316 -8.56 24.29 -5.64
C PRO A 316 -7.20 23.72 -6.04
N VAL A 317 -6.28 23.54 -5.07
CA VAL A 317 -4.97 22.91 -5.32
C VAL A 317 -5.15 21.43 -5.64
N GLY A 318 -6.02 20.74 -4.90
CA GLY A 318 -6.34 19.33 -5.13
C GLY A 318 -7.06 19.11 -6.46
N GLU A 319 -7.96 20.02 -6.83
CA GLU A 319 -8.66 20.00 -8.12
C GLU A 319 -7.67 20.08 -9.29
N GLU A 320 -6.74 21.04 -9.23
CA GLU A 320 -5.71 21.21 -10.26
C GLU A 320 -4.88 19.93 -10.46
N ILE A 321 -4.39 19.35 -9.36
CA ILE A 321 -3.59 18.12 -9.43
C ILE A 321 -4.45 16.93 -9.89
N ALA A 322 -5.70 16.84 -9.46
CA ALA A 322 -6.57 15.73 -9.84
C ALA A 322 -6.91 15.75 -11.33
N LEU A 323 -7.14 16.92 -11.91
CA LEU A 323 -7.58 17.08 -13.31
C LEU A 323 -6.42 17.18 -14.30
N ASN A 324 -5.29 17.75 -13.90
CA ASN A 324 -4.18 18.05 -14.80
C ASN A 324 -2.88 17.30 -14.42
N GLY A 325 -2.85 16.67 -13.25
CA GLY A 325 -1.66 16.01 -12.72
C GLY A 325 -0.60 17.00 -12.26
N VAL A 326 0.64 16.52 -12.15
CA VAL A 326 1.82 17.37 -12.03
C VAL A 326 2.80 16.95 -13.11
N PRO A 327 2.70 17.55 -14.31
CA PRO A 327 3.55 17.21 -15.44
C PRO A 327 5.03 17.30 -15.10
N GLU A 328 5.44 18.28 -14.29
CA GLU A 328 6.82 18.51 -13.83
C GLU A 328 7.36 17.42 -12.90
N ARG A 329 6.52 16.46 -12.48
CA ARG A 329 6.90 15.23 -11.77
C ARG A 329 6.37 13.96 -12.44
N ALA A 330 5.89 14.05 -13.68
CA ALA A 330 5.12 13.02 -14.40
C ALA A 330 4.04 12.31 -13.56
N ILE A 331 3.41 13.07 -12.68
CA ILE A 331 2.20 12.61 -12.01
C ILE A 331 1.06 12.82 -13.01
N PRO A 332 0.39 11.76 -13.49
CA PRO A 332 -0.77 11.93 -14.38
C PRO A 332 -1.91 12.57 -13.61
N ALA A 333 -2.87 13.12 -14.34
CA ALA A 333 -4.16 13.46 -13.76
C ALA A 333 -4.76 12.24 -13.07
N CYS A 334 -5.21 12.39 -11.83
CA CYS A 334 -5.83 11.31 -11.08
C CYS A 334 -7.08 10.78 -11.81
N THR A 335 -7.83 11.68 -12.47
CA THR A 335 -9.00 11.36 -13.28
C THR A 335 -8.69 10.61 -14.56
N THR A 336 -7.43 10.39 -14.92
CA THR A 336 -7.07 9.45 -15.98
C THR A 336 -7.51 8.02 -15.63
N CYS A 337 -7.38 7.64 -14.36
CA CYS A 337 -7.70 6.28 -13.91
C CYS A 337 -8.89 6.26 -12.94
N HIS A 338 -8.92 7.18 -11.96
CA HIS A 338 -9.91 7.20 -10.87
C HIS A 338 -11.23 7.87 -11.28
N GLN A 339 -11.87 7.32 -12.31
CA GLN A 339 -13.20 7.75 -12.78
C GLN A 339 -14.31 6.92 -12.16
N GLN A 340 -15.51 7.48 -12.09
CA GLN A 340 -16.71 6.75 -11.70
C GLN A 340 -16.96 5.55 -12.64
N GLY A 341 -17.32 4.39 -12.06
CA GLY A 341 -17.65 3.18 -12.82
C GLY A 341 -16.46 2.47 -13.48
N ARG A 342 -15.22 2.90 -13.21
CA ARG A 342 -13.99 2.26 -13.75
C ARG A 342 -13.33 1.25 -12.81
N SER A 343 -13.96 0.94 -11.69
CA SER A 343 -13.45 -0.07 -10.77
C SER A 343 -13.42 -1.49 -11.36
N GLU A 344 -14.21 -1.73 -12.42
CA GLU A 344 -14.25 -3.02 -13.12
C GLU A 344 -13.26 -3.16 -14.31
N LEU A 345 -12.60 -2.11 -14.81
CA LEU A 345 -12.04 -2.17 -16.18
C LEU A 345 -10.69 -1.47 -16.37
N VAL A 346 -9.64 -2.14 -15.91
CA VAL A 346 -8.37 -2.33 -16.64
C VAL A 346 -7.91 -3.74 -16.28
N ASP A 347 -7.85 -4.68 -17.22
CA ASP A 347 -7.59 -6.10 -16.93
C ASP A 347 -6.38 -6.27 -15.97
N GLY A 348 -6.67 -6.61 -14.71
CA GLY A 348 -5.66 -6.82 -13.66
C GLY A 348 -5.29 -5.61 -12.77
N LEU A 349 -5.99 -4.46 -12.86
CA LEU A 349 -5.77 -3.29 -11.99
C LEU A 349 -7.06 -2.87 -11.28
N ALA A 350 -7.11 -3.05 -9.96
CA ALA A 350 -8.22 -2.60 -9.12
C ALA A 350 -8.12 -1.08 -8.85
N VAL A 351 -8.90 -0.27 -9.57
CA VAL A 351 -8.88 1.20 -9.47
C VAL A 351 -10.10 1.70 -8.71
N PRO A 352 -9.98 2.13 -7.45
CA PRO A 352 -11.13 2.57 -6.68
C PRO A 352 -11.60 3.97 -7.09
N ASN A 353 -12.88 4.23 -6.88
CA ASN A 353 -13.40 5.59 -6.88
C ASN A 353 -12.87 6.37 -5.67
N LEU A 354 -12.51 7.63 -5.89
CA LEU A 354 -12.01 8.55 -4.86
C LEU A 354 -13.04 9.60 -4.44
N ALA A 355 -14.04 9.88 -5.29
CA ALA A 355 -15.04 10.90 -5.01
C ALA A 355 -15.86 10.53 -3.76
N GLY A 356 -16.07 11.50 -2.86
CA GLY A 356 -16.78 11.29 -1.60
C GLY A 356 -16.04 10.40 -0.58
N GLN A 357 -14.82 9.97 -0.85
CA GLN A 357 -13.99 9.22 0.09
C GLN A 357 -13.42 10.12 1.20
N SER A 358 -13.03 9.54 2.33
CA SER A 358 -12.43 10.29 3.44
C SER A 358 -11.12 10.98 3.04
N PRO A 359 -10.92 12.26 3.40
CA PRO A 359 -9.68 12.96 3.12
C PRO A 359 -8.49 12.43 3.92
N ILE A 360 -8.75 11.99 5.15
CA ILE A 360 -7.74 11.39 6.02
C ILE A 360 -7.28 10.07 5.41
N TYR A 361 -8.24 9.24 5.01
CA TYR A 361 -7.95 7.96 4.36
C TYR A 361 -7.17 8.15 3.05
N ILE A 362 -7.60 9.05 2.16
CA ILE A 362 -6.88 9.31 0.89
C ILE A 362 -5.43 9.69 1.17
N ARG A 363 -5.18 10.66 2.06
CA ARG A 363 -3.83 11.08 2.43
C ARG A 363 -3.02 9.90 2.96
N GLU A 364 -3.55 9.14 3.93
CA GLU A 364 -2.86 7.98 4.50
C GLU A 364 -2.57 6.90 3.45
N GLN A 365 -3.48 6.64 2.51
CA GLN A 365 -3.21 5.68 1.44
C GLN A 365 -2.09 6.15 0.50
N LEU A 366 -2.04 7.45 0.16
CA LEU A 366 -0.95 8.02 -0.65
C LEU A 366 0.40 7.92 0.09
N GLU A 367 0.43 8.21 1.39
CA GLU A 367 1.62 8.03 2.22
C GLU A 367 2.07 6.56 2.29
N LEU A 368 1.14 5.61 2.40
CA LEU A 368 1.44 4.17 2.40
C LEU A 368 1.98 3.70 1.06
N PHE A 369 1.44 4.21 -0.06
CA PHE A 369 2.01 3.94 -1.38
C PHE A 369 3.44 4.48 -1.49
N ALA A 370 3.69 5.70 -1.00
CA ALA A 370 5.02 6.32 -0.99
C ALA A 370 6.05 5.51 -0.20
N LYS A 371 5.65 4.95 0.94
CA LYS A 371 6.52 4.14 1.83
C LYS A 371 6.68 2.68 1.37
N GLY A 372 5.86 2.23 0.42
CA GLY A 372 5.86 0.83 0.00
C GLY A 372 5.03 -0.11 0.89
N GLY A 373 4.22 0.42 1.81
CA GLY A 373 3.36 -0.35 2.73
C GLY A 373 2.08 -0.90 2.08
N ARG A 374 1.75 -0.46 0.86
CA ARG A 374 0.71 -1.07 0.00
C ARG A 374 1.34 -1.92 -1.10
N ARG A 375 1.93 -3.06 -0.72
CA ARG A 375 2.52 -4.01 -1.68
C ARG A 375 1.44 -4.81 -2.37
N PHE A 376 0.96 -4.30 -3.49
CA PHE A 376 0.06 -5.06 -4.35
C PHE A 376 0.88 -6.08 -5.17
N GLN A 377 0.45 -7.35 -5.24
CA GLN A 377 1.11 -8.38 -6.05
C GLN A 377 0.93 -8.19 -7.58
N ALA A 378 0.26 -7.13 -8.04
CA ALA A 378 0.15 -6.82 -9.47
C ALA A 378 1.52 -6.71 -10.11
N LEU A 379 1.52 -7.17 -11.35
CA LEU A 379 2.52 -6.83 -12.34
C LEU A 379 2.69 -5.32 -12.51
N TRP A 380 1.65 -4.50 -12.31
CA TRP A 380 1.67 -3.04 -12.41
C TRP A 380 0.94 -2.36 -11.23
N ASN A 381 1.66 -1.53 -10.47
CA ASN A 381 1.09 -0.69 -9.41
C ASN A 381 1.64 0.74 -9.53
N PRO A 382 0.99 1.61 -10.31
CA PRO A 382 1.47 2.97 -10.55
C PRO A 382 1.40 3.87 -9.30
N MET A 383 0.57 3.53 -8.32
CA MET A 383 0.35 4.38 -7.15
C MET A 383 1.57 4.49 -6.25
N HIS A 384 2.49 3.51 -6.22
CA HIS A 384 3.77 3.65 -5.51
C HIS A 384 4.58 4.84 -6.01
N TYR A 385 4.67 5.01 -7.33
CA TYR A 385 5.33 6.17 -7.91
C TYR A 385 4.56 7.45 -7.63
N VAL A 386 3.24 7.46 -7.84
CA VAL A 386 2.41 8.64 -7.61
C VAL A 386 2.54 9.11 -6.16
N GLY A 387 2.41 8.21 -5.18
CA GLY A 387 2.61 8.49 -3.77
C GLY A 387 4.03 8.99 -3.47
N GLY A 388 5.06 8.33 -3.99
CA GLY A 388 6.46 8.73 -3.78
C GLY A 388 6.86 10.05 -4.44
N ALA A 389 6.13 10.48 -5.46
CA ALA A 389 6.38 11.74 -6.18
C ALA A 389 5.60 12.93 -5.62
N LEU A 390 4.48 12.71 -4.91
CA LEU A 390 3.65 13.76 -4.30
C LEU A 390 4.30 14.34 -3.02
N GLU A 391 4.06 15.63 -2.77
CA GLU A 391 4.39 16.25 -1.48
C GLU A 391 3.24 16.06 -0.48
N GLU A 392 3.54 16.13 0.82
CA GLU A 392 2.52 15.96 1.88
C GLU A 392 1.34 16.94 1.73
N ARG A 393 1.64 18.21 1.44
CA ARG A 393 0.60 19.24 1.20
C ARG A 393 -0.33 18.86 0.05
N GLU A 394 0.19 18.18 -0.97
CA GLU A 394 -0.56 17.78 -2.15
C GLU A 394 -1.41 16.55 -1.89
N MET A 395 -0.91 15.59 -1.10
CA MET A 395 -1.71 14.47 -0.60
C MET A 395 -2.90 14.98 0.21
N ILE A 396 -2.68 15.98 1.09
CA ILE A 396 -3.75 16.65 1.85
C ILE A 396 -4.71 17.37 0.90
N ALA A 397 -4.21 18.09 -0.10
CA ALA A 397 -5.04 18.82 -1.07
C ALA A 397 -5.90 17.87 -1.93
N LEU A 398 -5.35 16.73 -2.38
CA LEU A 398 -6.09 15.70 -3.09
C LEU A 398 -7.20 15.10 -2.23
N GLY A 399 -6.90 14.79 -0.95
CA GLY A 399 -7.91 14.43 0.03
C GLY A 399 -8.98 15.52 0.17
N ALA A 400 -8.56 16.80 0.21
CA ALA A 400 -9.43 17.98 0.23
C ALA A 400 -10.45 18.00 -0.90
N TYR A 401 -9.95 17.85 -2.13
CA TYR A 401 -10.75 17.89 -3.33
C TYR A 401 -11.69 16.69 -3.45
N PHE A 402 -11.17 15.47 -3.39
CA PHE A 402 -11.97 14.27 -3.66
C PHE A 402 -13.10 14.06 -2.66
N SER A 403 -12.87 14.33 -1.38
CA SER A 403 -13.96 14.23 -0.39
C SER A 403 -15.01 15.34 -0.54
N SER A 404 -14.70 16.40 -1.31
CA SER A 404 -15.65 17.48 -1.57
C SER A 404 -16.75 17.07 -2.56
N LEU A 405 -16.45 16.12 -3.43
CA LEU A 405 -17.27 15.58 -4.51
C LEU A 405 -18.30 14.57 -3.98
N GLU A 406 -19.44 14.44 -4.65
CA GLU A 406 -20.36 13.32 -4.39
C GLU A 406 -19.77 12.02 -4.94
N PRO A 407 -19.98 10.85 -4.31
CA PRO A 407 -19.44 9.58 -4.80
C PRO A 407 -19.81 9.27 -6.25
N ASP A 408 -20.98 9.71 -6.70
CA ASP A 408 -21.49 9.53 -8.05
C ASP A 408 -21.07 10.65 -9.03
N THR A 409 -20.10 11.50 -8.65
CA THR A 409 -19.62 12.57 -9.51
C THR A 409 -18.81 11.99 -10.67
N ALA A 410 -19.33 12.12 -11.90
CA ALA A 410 -18.54 11.91 -13.11
C ALA A 410 -17.46 13.00 -13.20
N LEU A 411 -16.19 12.60 -13.16
CA LEU A 411 -15.09 13.55 -13.20
C LEU A 411 -14.76 13.91 -14.65
N PRO A 412 -14.45 15.18 -14.94
CA PRO A 412 -14.01 15.55 -16.27
C PRO A 412 -12.74 14.76 -16.62
N GLN A 413 -12.65 14.36 -17.90
CA GLN A 413 -11.44 13.73 -18.40
C GLN A 413 -10.26 14.71 -18.29
N PRO A 414 -9.02 14.19 -18.16
CA PRO A 414 -7.83 15.03 -18.11
C PRO A 414 -7.85 15.99 -19.28
N THR A 415 -7.89 17.27 -18.97
CA THR A 415 -7.70 18.28 -19.99
C THR A 415 -6.23 18.66 -19.93
N LEU A 416 -5.50 18.56 -21.04
CA LEU A 416 -4.42 19.53 -21.24
C LEU A 416 -5.08 20.91 -21.49
N ALA A 417 -5.93 21.40 -20.58
CA ALA A 417 -6.87 22.51 -20.79
C ALA A 417 -6.18 23.81 -21.17
N LEU A 418 -4.92 23.93 -20.77
CA LEU A 418 -4.07 25.07 -21.05
C LEU A 418 -3.27 24.88 -22.35
N ALA A 419 -3.36 23.74 -23.02
CA ALA A 419 -2.60 23.47 -24.24
C ALA A 419 -3.19 24.18 -25.45
N ASP A 420 -2.32 24.86 -26.18
CA ASP A 420 -2.65 25.48 -27.46
C ASP A 420 -2.14 24.58 -28.60
N VAL A 421 -3.07 23.92 -29.29
CA VAL A 421 -2.76 23.02 -30.41
C VAL A 421 -2.10 23.77 -31.57
N GLU A 422 -2.45 25.03 -31.82
CA GLU A 422 -1.88 25.84 -32.90
C GLU A 422 -0.46 26.28 -32.55
N ALA A 423 -0.24 26.74 -31.30
CA ALA A 423 1.11 27.00 -30.81
C ALA A 423 1.98 25.74 -30.83
N GLY A 424 1.40 24.60 -30.43
CA GLY A 424 2.04 23.29 -30.47
C GLY A 424 2.49 22.88 -31.87
N GLN A 425 1.66 23.15 -32.89
CA GLN A 425 2.04 22.92 -34.28
C GLN A 425 3.30 23.70 -34.66
N GLN A 426 3.42 24.97 -34.24
CA GLN A 426 4.60 25.79 -34.53
C GLN A 426 5.85 25.25 -33.83
N VAL A 427 5.73 24.83 -32.57
CA VAL A 427 6.83 24.15 -31.85
C VAL A 427 7.27 22.90 -32.62
N VAL A 428 6.31 22.07 -33.05
CA VAL A 428 6.59 20.84 -33.79
C VAL A 428 7.28 21.10 -35.13
N ILE A 429 6.81 22.09 -35.90
CA ILE A 429 7.42 22.46 -37.18
C ILE A 429 8.88 22.90 -36.97
N ASN A 430 9.13 23.72 -35.96
CA ASN A 430 10.45 24.33 -35.74
C ASN A 430 11.47 23.39 -35.10
N VAL A 431 11.01 22.46 -34.26
CA VAL A 431 11.88 21.65 -33.39
C VAL A 431 11.80 20.17 -33.72
N CYS A 432 10.60 19.59 -33.74
CA CYS A 432 10.39 18.14 -33.77
C CYS A 432 10.45 17.55 -35.19
N SER A 433 10.03 18.33 -36.19
CA SER A 433 9.81 17.87 -37.57
C SER A 433 11.07 17.32 -38.26
N LYS A 434 12.26 17.75 -37.83
CA LYS A 434 13.55 17.29 -38.36
C LYS A 434 13.77 15.79 -38.20
N CYS A 435 13.15 15.18 -37.18
CA CYS A 435 13.27 13.75 -36.91
C CYS A 435 11.92 13.04 -37.02
N HIS A 436 10.87 13.60 -36.42
CA HIS A 436 9.56 12.94 -36.35
C HIS A 436 8.65 13.20 -37.56
N GLN A 437 9.06 14.11 -38.47
CA GLN A 437 8.20 14.73 -39.49
C GLN A 437 7.08 15.57 -38.83
N ALA A 438 6.54 16.55 -39.57
CA ALA A 438 5.39 17.33 -39.07
C ALA A 438 4.12 16.48 -38.93
N SER A 439 4.07 15.35 -39.64
CA SER A 439 3.02 14.33 -39.57
C SER A 439 3.15 13.39 -38.37
N GLY A 440 4.28 13.41 -37.65
CA GLY A 440 4.53 12.49 -36.54
C GLY A 440 4.78 11.03 -36.96
N ARG A 441 4.92 10.72 -38.26
CA ARG A 441 5.11 9.34 -38.77
C ARG A 441 6.46 8.70 -38.39
N GLY A 442 7.41 9.47 -37.86
CA GLY A 442 8.76 8.99 -37.53
C GLY A 442 9.73 9.00 -38.72
N SER A 443 10.85 8.28 -38.63
CA SER A 443 11.85 8.21 -39.72
C SER A 443 11.54 7.08 -40.70
N ASP A 444 12.09 7.12 -41.91
CA ASP A 444 11.94 6.00 -42.86
C ASP A 444 12.70 4.75 -42.39
N GLY A 445 13.84 4.93 -41.71
CA GLY A 445 14.65 3.84 -41.15
C GLY A 445 14.08 3.21 -39.87
N GLY A 446 12.95 3.69 -39.36
CA GLY A 446 12.26 3.10 -38.21
C GLY A 446 12.87 3.39 -36.84
N ASP A 447 14.05 4.02 -36.76
CA ASP A 447 14.75 4.37 -35.52
C ASP A 447 14.11 5.54 -34.76
N VAL A 448 13.32 6.37 -35.45
CA VAL A 448 12.52 7.45 -34.86
C VAL A 448 11.05 7.02 -34.85
N PRO A 449 10.39 6.99 -33.69
CA PRO A 449 9.06 6.41 -33.55
C PRO A 449 7.98 7.19 -34.29
N ASN A 450 6.95 6.45 -34.70
CA ASN A 450 5.66 6.95 -35.12
C ASN A 450 4.89 7.45 -33.88
N ILE A 451 4.92 8.76 -33.67
CA ILE A 451 4.25 9.42 -32.55
C ILE A 451 2.81 9.82 -32.88
N SER A 452 2.40 9.79 -34.16
CA SER A 452 1.00 9.99 -34.55
C SER A 452 0.06 8.96 -33.91
N LEU A 453 0.59 7.80 -33.52
CA LEU A 453 -0.16 6.73 -32.85
C LEU A 453 -0.60 7.09 -31.43
N GLN A 454 0.15 7.97 -30.75
CA GLN A 454 0.01 8.20 -29.31
C GLN A 454 -0.99 9.32 -29.01
N ASN A 455 -1.61 9.26 -27.83
CA ASN A 455 -2.40 10.37 -27.29
C ASN A 455 -1.51 11.40 -26.60
N GLU A 456 -2.05 12.60 -26.42
CA GLU A 456 -1.39 13.76 -25.83
C GLU A 456 -0.91 13.50 -24.39
N THR A 457 -1.66 12.73 -23.60
CA THR A 457 -1.28 12.41 -22.21
C THR A 457 -0.01 11.57 -22.18
N TYR A 458 0.05 10.50 -22.98
CA TYR A 458 1.26 9.68 -23.13
C TYR A 458 2.45 10.51 -23.60
N ILE A 459 2.28 11.35 -24.63
CA ILE A 459 3.35 12.16 -25.19
C ILE A 459 3.90 13.15 -24.16
N SER A 460 3.02 13.87 -23.47
CA SER A 460 3.40 14.81 -22.39
C SER A 460 4.26 14.11 -21.33
N HIS A 461 3.84 12.93 -20.89
CA HIS A 461 4.60 12.11 -19.94
C HIS A 461 5.98 11.71 -20.47
N GLN A 462 6.09 11.29 -21.73
CA GLN A 462 7.39 10.90 -22.30
C GLN A 462 8.33 12.10 -22.42
N LEU A 463 7.82 13.26 -22.87
CA LEU A 463 8.60 14.48 -23.01
C LEU A 463 9.17 14.93 -21.66
N TRP A 464 8.38 14.87 -20.59
CA TRP A 464 8.89 15.15 -19.25
C TRP A 464 9.99 14.18 -18.82
N LYS A 465 9.82 12.88 -19.06
CA LYS A 465 10.84 11.88 -18.71
C LYS A 465 12.15 12.12 -19.45
N PHE A 466 12.09 12.50 -20.72
CA PHE A 466 13.28 12.88 -21.48
C PHE A 466 13.95 14.13 -20.89
N ARG A 467 13.16 15.17 -20.57
CA ARG A 467 13.67 16.43 -20.02
C ARG A 467 14.47 16.24 -18.73
N ASN A 468 14.08 15.28 -17.90
CA ASN A 468 14.69 15.01 -16.60
C ASN A 468 15.70 13.85 -16.63
N ASP A 469 16.09 13.40 -17.82
CA ASP A 469 16.97 12.23 -18.03
C ASP A 469 16.45 10.93 -17.37
N ILE A 470 15.17 10.91 -17.00
CA ILE A 470 14.48 9.74 -16.48
C ILE A 470 14.29 8.73 -17.59
N ARG A 471 14.03 9.15 -18.84
CA ARG A 471 14.06 8.28 -20.01
C ARG A 471 15.33 8.60 -20.81
N PRO A 472 16.35 7.72 -20.85
CA PRO A 472 17.61 7.98 -21.52
C PRO A 472 17.41 8.02 -23.03
N ASN A 473 17.68 9.17 -23.61
CA ASN A 473 17.90 9.34 -25.04
C ASN A 473 18.56 10.71 -25.23
N SER A 474 19.83 10.75 -25.61
CA SER A 474 20.58 12.01 -25.67
C SER A 474 19.90 13.08 -26.53
N ARG A 475 19.41 12.71 -27.72
CA ARG A 475 18.75 13.64 -28.65
C ARG A 475 17.46 14.20 -28.07
N MET A 476 16.59 13.34 -27.53
CA MET A 476 15.30 13.77 -26.98
C MET A 476 15.49 14.53 -25.66
N SER A 477 16.41 14.11 -24.79
CA SER A 477 16.72 14.81 -23.54
C SER A 477 17.27 16.22 -23.81
N GLU A 478 18.20 16.38 -24.74
CA GLU A 478 18.70 17.70 -25.14
C GLU A 478 17.59 18.56 -25.74
N THR A 479 16.77 17.99 -26.63
CA THR A 479 15.68 18.72 -27.30
C THR A 479 14.64 19.23 -26.29
N THR A 480 14.21 18.36 -25.36
CA THR A 480 13.16 18.70 -24.38
C THR A 480 13.63 19.68 -23.31
N LYS A 481 14.93 19.72 -22.99
CA LYS A 481 15.52 20.73 -22.07
C LYS A 481 15.54 22.14 -22.64
N LEU A 482 15.44 22.29 -23.96
CA LEU A 482 15.41 23.60 -24.64
C LEU A 482 14.02 24.24 -24.64
N LEU A 483 12.98 23.47 -24.34
CA LEU A 483 11.59 23.92 -24.39
C LEU A 483 11.06 24.24 -22.99
N SER A 484 10.15 25.21 -22.89
CA SER A 484 9.36 25.46 -21.69
C SER A 484 8.38 24.31 -21.43
N ALA A 485 7.83 24.23 -20.21
CA ALA A 485 6.81 23.23 -19.89
C ALA A 485 5.54 23.43 -20.74
N GLU A 486 5.20 24.69 -21.01
CA GLU A 486 4.10 25.10 -21.91
C GLU A 486 4.33 24.59 -23.34
N GLU A 487 5.48 24.86 -23.95
CA GLU A 487 5.78 24.38 -25.31
C GLU A 487 5.76 22.85 -25.43
N LEU A 488 6.21 22.12 -24.40
CA LEU A 488 6.13 20.66 -24.39
C LEU A 488 4.69 20.16 -24.30
N ARG A 489 3.87 20.80 -23.48
CA ARG A 489 2.44 20.50 -23.35
C ARG A 489 1.69 20.76 -24.65
N ASP A 490 1.96 21.90 -25.30
CA ASP A 490 1.34 22.28 -26.57
C ASP A 490 1.75 21.32 -27.69
N ALA A 491 3.03 20.96 -27.77
CA ALA A 491 3.51 19.96 -28.74
C ALA A 491 2.86 18.58 -28.52
N ALA A 492 2.65 18.18 -27.26
CA ALA A 492 1.95 16.95 -26.93
C ALA A 492 0.48 16.98 -27.39
N ALA A 493 -0.23 18.09 -27.16
CA ALA A 493 -1.60 18.28 -27.62
C ALA A 493 -1.70 18.24 -29.15
N TYR A 494 -0.77 18.89 -29.87
CA TYR A 494 -0.75 18.84 -31.33
C TYR A 494 -0.56 17.41 -31.85
N PHE A 495 0.46 16.68 -31.41
CA PHE A 495 0.67 15.31 -31.86
C PHE A 495 -0.48 14.36 -31.45
N GLY A 496 -1.06 14.57 -30.27
CA GLY A 496 -2.23 13.83 -29.80
C GLY A 496 -3.44 14.01 -30.72
N SER A 497 -3.61 15.20 -31.32
CA SER A 497 -4.69 15.50 -32.26
C SER A 497 -4.52 14.91 -33.67
N LEU A 498 -3.35 14.34 -34.01
CA LEU A 498 -3.13 13.77 -35.35
C LEU A 498 -3.83 12.43 -35.51
N GLU A 499 -4.34 12.16 -36.71
CA GLU A 499 -4.78 10.82 -37.10
C GLU A 499 -3.61 9.83 -37.06
N PRO A 500 -3.79 8.62 -36.49
CA PRO A 500 -2.78 7.57 -36.53
C PRO A 500 -2.41 7.24 -37.98
N LEU A 501 -1.12 7.38 -38.32
CA LEU A 501 -0.62 7.07 -39.65
C LEU A 501 -0.08 5.65 -39.71
N ASP A 502 -0.55 4.91 -40.69
CA ASP A 502 -0.01 3.60 -41.03
C ASP A 502 1.34 3.72 -41.74
N ARG A 503 2.14 2.67 -41.60
CA ARG A 503 3.38 2.47 -42.33
C ARG A 503 3.26 1.19 -43.12
N ASP A 504 3.49 1.28 -44.43
CA ASP A 504 3.72 0.13 -45.29
C ASP A 504 5.11 -0.46 -44.98
N GLU A 505 5.26 -1.03 -43.79
CA GLU A 505 6.48 -1.66 -43.28
C GLU A 505 6.39 -3.16 -43.51
N THR A 506 7.30 -3.70 -44.32
CA THR A 506 7.37 -5.15 -44.56
C THR A 506 8.17 -5.81 -43.44
N VAL A 507 7.48 -6.51 -42.54
CA VAL A 507 8.07 -7.27 -41.42
C VAL A 507 8.12 -8.77 -41.77
N ASP A 508 9.10 -9.51 -41.24
CA ASP A 508 9.22 -10.96 -41.46
C ASP A 508 7.99 -11.70 -40.92
N ALA A 509 7.22 -12.34 -41.82
CA ALA A 509 6.00 -13.06 -41.48
C ALA A 509 6.21 -14.22 -40.49
N THR A 510 7.40 -14.84 -40.48
CA THR A 510 7.75 -15.88 -39.50
C THR A 510 7.87 -15.30 -38.10
N LEU A 511 8.49 -14.12 -38.00
CA LEU A 511 8.69 -13.42 -36.74
C LEU A 511 7.37 -12.86 -36.20
N VAL A 512 6.50 -12.36 -37.07
CA VAL A 512 5.12 -11.97 -36.73
C VAL A 512 4.34 -13.16 -36.18
N ALA A 513 4.42 -14.34 -36.81
CA ALA A 513 3.73 -15.53 -36.35
C ALA A 513 4.23 -16.03 -34.98
N GLN A 514 5.54 -15.90 -34.70
CA GLN A 514 6.10 -16.18 -33.37
C GLN A 514 5.62 -15.17 -32.32
N GLY A 515 5.52 -13.90 -32.71
CA GLY A 515 5.06 -12.83 -31.83
C GLY A 515 3.59 -12.96 -31.43
N ASP A 516 2.74 -13.55 -32.27
CA ASP A 516 1.30 -13.71 -31.99
C ASP A 516 1.04 -14.50 -30.70
N GLU A 517 1.78 -15.58 -30.48
CA GLU A 517 1.67 -16.40 -29.27
C GLU A 517 2.06 -15.59 -28.02
N ILE A 518 3.21 -14.91 -28.07
CA ILE A 518 3.74 -14.12 -26.95
C ILE A 518 2.82 -12.94 -26.64
N VAL A 519 2.34 -12.22 -27.66
CA VAL A 519 1.52 -11.03 -27.48
C VAL A 519 0.15 -11.37 -26.91
N ARG A 520 -0.47 -12.47 -27.36
CA ARG A 520 -1.81 -12.87 -26.92
C ARG A 520 -1.83 -13.61 -25.60
N ASN A 521 -0.85 -14.49 -25.36
CA ASN A 521 -0.87 -15.41 -24.23
C ASN A 521 0.23 -15.12 -23.19
N GLY A 522 1.24 -14.32 -23.52
CA GLY A 522 2.38 -14.08 -22.66
C GLY A 522 3.33 -15.29 -22.61
N ILE A 523 4.13 -15.35 -21.55
CA ILE A 523 5.05 -16.47 -21.25
C ILE A 523 4.89 -16.83 -19.77
N PRO A 524 3.89 -17.66 -19.41
CA PRO A 524 3.49 -17.93 -18.03
C PRO A 524 4.62 -18.47 -17.15
N GLU A 525 5.48 -19.35 -17.69
CA GLU A 525 6.58 -19.96 -16.95
C GLU A 525 7.62 -18.95 -16.49
N ARG A 526 7.65 -17.77 -17.12
CA ARG A 526 8.52 -16.64 -16.76
C ARG A 526 7.74 -15.44 -16.26
N ASN A 527 6.46 -15.59 -15.87
CA ASN A 527 5.64 -14.49 -15.38
C ASN A 527 5.64 -13.26 -16.32
N VAL A 528 5.59 -13.52 -17.64
CA VAL A 528 5.35 -12.50 -18.66
C VAL A 528 3.86 -12.56 -18.99
N PRO A 529 3.07 -11.52 -18.73
CA PRO A 529 1.65 -11.51 -19.07
C PRO A 529 1.46 -11.36 -20.59
N SER A 530 0.22 -11.61 -21.04
CA SER A 530 -0.23 -11.16 -22.36
C SER A 530 0.03 -9.66 -22.51
N CYS A 531 0.60 -9.25 -23.64
CA CYS A 531 0.83 -7.83 -23.92
C CYS A 531 -0.51 -7.10 -24.13
N LEU A 532 -1.52 -7.80 -24.65
CA LEU A 532 -2.84 -7.26 -24.94
C LEU A 532 -3.65 -6.94 -23.68
N THR A 533 -3.29 -7.50 -22.52
CA THR A 533 -3.85 -7.09 -21.22
C THR A 533 -3.69 -5.58 -20.96
N CYS A 534 -2.66 -4.95 -21.51
CA CYS A 534 -2.44 -3.51 -21.36
C CYS A 534 -2.43 -2.76 -22.70
N HIS A 535 -1.93 -3.38 -23.77
CA HIS A 535 -1.70 -2.71 -25.06
C HIS A 535 -2.77 -3.01 -26.12
N ALA A 536 -3.89 -3.64 -25.75
CA ALA A 536 -5.06 -3.77 -26.62
C ALA A 536 -5.83 -2.44 -26.75
N GLU A 537 -6.67 -2.36 -27.79
CA GLU A 537 -7.49 -1.19 -28.11
C GLU A 537 -8.30 -0.63 -26.92
N SER A 538 -9.03 -1.49 -26.20
CA SER A 538 -9.80 -1.08 -25.02
C SER A 538 -8.90 -0.46 -23.95
N SER A 539 -7.81 -1.16 -23.61
CA SER A 539 -6.91 -0.76 -22.53
C SER A 539 -6.23 0.60 -22.81
N VAL A 540 -5.76 0.81 -24.04
CA VAL A 540 -5.08 2.07 -24.41
C VAL A 540 -6.04 3.24 -24.65
N ARG A 541 -7.32 2.96 -24.93
CA ARG A 541 -8.39 3.97 -24.96
C ARG A 541 -8.77 4.39 -23.55
N ASP A 542 -8.92 3.41 -22.65
CA ASP A 542 -9.43 3.66 -21.30
C ASP A 542 -8.32 4.22 -20.37
N VAL A 543 -7.05 3.88 -20.63
CA VAL A 543 -5.88 4.33 -19.87
C VAL A 543 -4.86 5.01 -20.80
N PRO A 544 -5.00 6.32 -21.08
CA PRO A 544 -4.18 7.03 -22.07
C PRO A 544 -2.69 7.18 -21.70
N ILE A 545 -2.26 6.77 -20.50
CA ILE A 545 -0.82 6.68 -20.17
C ILE A 545 -0.16 5.39 -20.69
N ILE A 546 -0.92 4.44 -21.21
CA ILE A 546 -0.40 3.22 -21.83
C ILE A 546 -0.08 3.50 -23.31
N ALA A 547 1.10 3.06 -23.74
CA ALA A 547 1.57 3.26 -25.10
C ALA A 547 0.72 2.49 -26.12
N ARG A 548 0.40 3.13 -27.24
CA ARG A 548 -0.27 2.51 -28.39
C ARG A 548 0.77 1.88 -29.31
N LEU A 549 0.78 0.56 -29.43
CA LEU A 549 1.88 -0.17 -30.08
C LEU A 549 1.60 -0.59 -31.53
N HIS A 550 0.33 -0.74 -31.91
CA HIS A 550 -0.05 -1.18 -33.25
C HIS A 550 0.36 -0.13 -34.29
N GLY A 551 1.06 -0.54 -35.35
CA GLY A 551 1.58 0.34 -36.41
C GLY A 551 2.85 1.12 -36.02
N GLN A 552 3.47 0.78 -34.88
CA GLN A 552 4.78 1.32 -34.49
C GLN A 552 5.90 0.59 -35.22
N THR A 553 7.05 1.23 -35.43
CA THR A 553 8.15 0.64 -36.21
C THR A 553 8.82 -0.53 -35.48
N PHE A 554 9.21 -1.56 -36.22
CA PHE A 554 9.89 -2.74 -35.67
C PHE A 554 11.18 -2.32 -34.94
N GLU A 555 12.04 -1.55 -35.62
CA GLU A 555 13.33 -1.09 -35.10
C GLU A 555 13.21 -0.32 -33.78
N TYR A 556 12.19 0.54 -33.66
CA TYR A 556 11.95 1.27 -32.41
C TYR A 556 11.45 0.34 -31.31
N LEU A 557 10.47 -0.53 -31.61
CA LEU A 557 9.90 -1.43 -30.60
C LEU A 557 10.95 -2.42 -30.08
N ASP A 558 11.74 -3.02 -30.96
CA ASP A 558 12.79 -3.96 -30.61
C ASP A 558 13.86 -3.29 -29.73
N SER A 559 14.43 -2.17 -30.19
CA SER A 559 15.40 -1.39 -29.40
C SER A 559 14.81 -0.92 -28.07
N ARG A 560 13.52 -0.59 -28.03
CA ARG A 560 12.86 -0.15 -26.81
C ARG A 560 12.71 -1.30 -25.81
N LEU A 561 12.35 -2.50 -26.27
CA LEU A 561 12.28 -3.70 -25.44
C LEU A 561 13.68 -4.11 -24.94
N GLU A 562 14.73 -3.99 -25.76
CA GLU A 562 16.12 -4.17 -25.30
C GLU A 562 16.52 -3.18 -24.20
N GLN A 563 16.18 -1.89 -24.36
CA GLN A 563 16.43 -0.88 -23.33
C GLN A 563 15.68 -1.15 -22.03
N PHE A 564 14.46 -1.69 -22.11
CA PHE A 564 13.73 -2.15 -20.93
C PHE A 564 14.43 -3.34 -20.26
N ALA A 565 15.01 -4.27 -21.01
CA ALA A 565 15.68 -5.45 -20.48
C ALA A 565 17.03 -5.14 -19.81
N GLY A 566 17.80 -4.18 -20.33
CA GLY A 566 19.17 -3.88 -19.87
C GLY A 566 19.32 -2.87 -18.73
N ASP A 567 18.24 -2.22 -18.30
CA ASP A 567 18.22 -1.24 -17.20
C ASP A 567 17.86 -1.92 -15.86
N THR A 568 18.18 -1.35 -14.70
CA THR A 568 17.95 -1.95 -13.37
C THR A 568 16.73 -1.42 -12.63
N GLY A 569 15.82 -0.69 -13.29
CA GLY A 569 14.47 -0.46 -12.77
C GLY A 569 14.24 0.81 -11.94
N ASP A 570 15.24 1.28 -11.19
CA ASP A 570 15.03 2.28 -10.14
C ASP A 570 14.84 3.73 -10.66
N GLY A 571 15.40 4.07 -11.82
CA GLY A 571 15.35 5.43 -12.38
C GLY A 571 14.31 5.64 -13.49
N LEU A 572 14.02 4.62 -14.31
CA LEU A 572 13.23 4.78 -15.54
C LEU A 572 11.72 4.45 -15.40
N TYR A 573 11.31 3.68 -14.37
CA TYR A 573 10.13 2.81 -14.51
C TYR A 573 9.16 2.74 -13.33
N GLY A 574 9.15 3.68 -12.38
CA GLY A 574 8.18 3.64 -11.26
C GLY A 574 6.71 3.53 -11.69
N LEU A 575 6.36 4.08 -12.85
CA LEU A 575 5.02 3.97 -13.47
C LEU A 575 4.87 2.83 -14.48
N SER A 576 5.93 2.17 -14.95
CA SER A 576 5.85 1.21 -16.06
C SER A 576 6.38 -0.16 -15.65
N PRO A 577 5.62 -1.25 -15.85
CA PRO A 577 6.08 -2.59 -15.51
C PRO A 577 7.07 -3.18 -16.52
N MET A 578 7.31 -2.49 -17.65
CA MET A 578 7.95 -3.05 -18.84
C MET A 578 9.38 -3.52 -18.64
N HIS A 579 10.14 -2.93 -17.70
CA HIS A 579 11.46 -3.46 -17.35
C HIS A 579 11.38 -4.90 -16.83
N ARG A 580 10.46 -5.18 -15.90
CA ARG A 580 10.26 -6.52 -15.33
C ARG A 580 9.75 -7.52 -16.37
N ILE A 581 9.01 -7.05 -17.37
CA ILE A 581 8.50 -7.87 -18.46
C ILE A 581 9.63 -8.19 -19.44
N ALA A 582 10.29 -7.17 -19.98
CA ALA A 582 11.31 -7.33 -21.01
C ALA A 582 12.57 -8.07 -20.52
N SER A 583 12.98 -7.86 -19.26
CA SER A 583 14.12 -8.58 -18.65
C SER A 583 13.89 -10.09 -18.50
N ARG A 584 12.64 -10.55 -18.60
CA ARG A 584 12.28 -11.97 -18.54
C ARG A 584 12.11 -12.60 -19.92
N MET A 585 12.14 -11.82 -20.99
CA MET A 585 12.10 -12.27 -22.38
C MET A 585 13.52 -12.35 -22.94
N ASP A 586 13.79 -13.30 -23.84
CA ASP A 586 15.05 -13.32 -24.59
C ASP A 586 14.99 -12.38 -25.81
N ASP A 587 16.12 -12.24 -26.52
CA ASP A 587 16.26 -11.31 -27.64
C ASP A 587 15.30 -11.65 -28.79
N GLY A 588 15.12 -12.94 -29.10
CA GLY A 588 14.24 -13.39 -30.17
C GLY A 588 12.76 -13.15 -29.85
N GLU A 589 12.37 -13.33 -28.60
CA GLU A 589 11.01 -13.10 -28.12
C GLU A 589 10.63 -11.62 -28.12
N ARG A 590 11.58 -10.73 -27.77
CA ARG A 590 11.37 -9.28 -27.85
C ARG A 590 11.23 -8.82 -29.30
N ALA A 591 12.09 -9.31 -30.18
CA ALA A 591 11.98 -9.06 -31.62
C ALA A 591 10.65 -9.61 -32.19
N ALA A 592 10.21 -10.80 -31.78
CA ALA A 592 8.93 -11.38 -32.20
C ALA A 592 7.74 -10.52 -31.77
N ALA A 593 7.69 -10.07 -30.52
CA ALA A 593 6.64 -9.17 -30.04
C ALA A 593 6.65 -7.81 -30.77
N ALA A 594 7.84 -7.24 -30.99
CA ALA A 594 8.02 -6.01 -31.77
C ALA A 594 7.48 -6.15 -33.20
N ALA A 595 7.82 -7.26 -33.87
CA ALA A 595 7.38 -7.56 -35.23
C ALA A 595 5.86 -7.68 -35.33
N TRP A 596 5.24 -8.36 -34.36
CA TRP A 596 3.78 -8.52 -34.35
C TRP A 596 3.06 -7.17 -34.29
N PHE A 597 3.45 -6.28 -33.38
CA PHE A 597 2.83 -4.95 -33.24
C PHE A 597 3.10 -4.06 -34.45
N ALA A 598 4.29 -4.14 -35.04
CA ALA A 598 4.65 -3.39 -36.23
C ALA A 598 3.84 -3.80 -37.47
N ALA A 599 3.41 -5.06 -37.53
CA ALA A 599 2.58 -5.58 -38.61
C ALA A 599 1.07 -5.31 -38.45
N GLN A 600 0.63 -4.73 -37.32
CA GLN A 600 -0.78 -4.38 -37.12
C GLN A 600 -1.09 -2.98 -37.64
N ASP A 601 -2.32 -2.79 -38.13
CA ASP A 601 -2.84 -1.46 -38.44
C ASP A 601 -2.90 -0.58 -37.18
N PRO A 602 -2.60 0.72 -37.28
CA PRO A 602 -2.79 1.67 -36.19
C PRO A 602 -4.21 1.60 -35.60
N LEU A 603 -4.28 1.54 -34.27
CA LEU A 603 -5.57 1.62 -33.56
C LEU A 603 -6.16 3.05 -33.67
N PRO A 604 -7.48 3.22 -33.78
CA PRO A 604 -8.15 4.53 -33.77
C PRO A 604 -8.11 5.16 -32.37
N LYS A 605 -7.96 6.49 -32.30
CA LYS A 605 -7.87 7.22 -31.01
C LYS A 605 -9.22 7.43 -30.33
N ASP A 606 -10.31 7.28 -31.09
CA ASP A 606 -11.70 7.60 -30.76
C ASP A 606 -12.42 6.53 -29.92
#